data_AF-A0A655A4T5-F1
#
_entry.id   AF-A0A655A4T5-F1
#
_cell.length_a   1.000
_cell.length_b   1.000
_cell.length_c   1.000
_cell.angle_alpha   90.00
_cell.angle_beta   90.00
_cell.angle_gamma   90.00
#
_symmetry.space_group_name_H-M   'P 1'
#
loop_
_entity.id
_entity.type
_entity.pdbx_description
1 polymer ?
#
loop_
_entity_poly.entity_id
_entity_poly.type
_entity_poly.pdbx_seq_one_letter_code
_entity_poly.pdbx_strand_id
1 'polypeptide(L)'
;MGGFGALKYAAKYYGHFASASSHSGPASLRRDFGLVVHWANLSSAVLDLGGGTVYGAPLWDQARVSADNPVERIDSYRNKRIFLVAGTSPDPANWFDSVNETQVLAGQREFRERLSNAGIPHESHEVPGGHVFRPDMFRLDLDGIVARLRPASIGAAAERAD
;
A
#
# COMPACT_ATOMS: atom_id res chain seq x y z
N MET A 1 -3.87 0.84 -7.77
CA MET A 1 -4.61 0.14 -6.68
C MET A 1 -3.82 -0.97 -5.98
N GLY A 2 -3.03 -1.79 -6.68
CA GLY A 2 -2.31 -2.92 -6.06
C GLY A 2 -1.46 -2.56 -4.84
N GLY A 3 -0.73 -1.43 -4.87
CA GLY A 3 0.08 -1.00 -3.73
C GLY A 3 -0.70 -0.69 -2.45
N PHE A 4 -1.86 -0.04 -2.56
CA PHE A 4 -2.76 0.17 -1.40
C PHE A 4 -3.24 -1.18 -0.84
N GLY A 5 -3.67 -2.08 -1.72
CA GLY A 5 -4.10 -3.42 -1.33
C GLY A 5 -3.01 -4.19 -0.58
N ALA A 6 -1.77 -4.15 -1.07
CA ALA A 6 -0.62 -4.77 -0.40
C ALA A 6 -0.40 -4.21 1.01
N LEU A 7 -0.42 -2.88 1.17
CA LEU A 7 -0.29 -2.23 2.48
C LEU A 7 -1.46 -2.60 3.41
N LYS A 8 -2.70 -2.50 2.93
CA LYS A 8 -3.91 -2.85 3.69
C LYS A 8 -3.86 -4.30 4.18
N TYR A 9 -3.57 -5.26 3.31
CA TYR A 9 -3.53 -6.67 3.69
C TYR A 9 -2.35 -6.99 4.60
N ALA A 10 -1.19 -6.36 4.40
CA ALA A 10 -0.06 -6.50 5.31
C ALA A 10 -0.36 -6.00 6.73
N ALA A 11 -1.18 -4.94 6.87
CA ALA A 11 -1.64 -4.47 8.18
C ALA A 11 -2.74 -5.37 8.77
N LYS A 12 -3.73 -5.76 7.97
CA LYS A 12 -4.88 -6.55 8.43
C LYS A 12 -4.49 -7.97 8.84
N TYR A 13 -3.60 -8.59 8.09
CA TYR A 13 -3.09 -9.94 8.34
C TYR A 13 -1.62 -9.86 8.77
N TYR A 14 -1.36 -9.10 9.83
CA TYR A 14 -0.02 -8.69 10.29
C TYR A 14 1.00 -9.84 10.46
N GLY A 15 0.55 -11.05 10.76
CA GLY A 15 1.39 -12.26 10.87
C GLY A 15 1.69 -13.01 9.57
N HIS A 16 1.05 -12.68 8.44
CA HIS A 16 1.06 -13.55 7.24
C HIS A 16 2.08 -13.13 6.19
N PHE A 17 2.55 -11.88 6.24
CA PHE A 17 3.42 -11.32 5.20
C PHE A 17 4.81 -11.01 5.74
N ALA A 18 5.84 -11.61 5.15
CA ALA A 18 7.23 -11.28 5.46
C ALA A 18 7.71 -9.99 4.78
N SER A 19 7.07 -9.60 3.67
CA SER A 19 7.36 -8.39 2.89
C SER A 19 6.06 -7.79 2.33
N ALA A 20 6.01 -6.46 2.19
CA ALA A 20 4.95 -5.73 1.52
C ALA A 20 5.54 -4.61 0.67
N SER A 21 5.08 -4.51 -0.58
CA SER A 21 5.61 -3.55 -1.56
C SER A 21 4.49 -2.72 -2.15
N SER A 22 4.66 -1.41 -2.19
CA SER A 22 3.68 -0.46 -2.72
C SER A 22 4.28 0.36 -3.86
N HIS A 23 3.95 -0.05 -5.09
CA HIS A 23 4.28 0.70 -6.30
C HIS A 23 3.13 1.66 -6.63
N SER A 24 3.37 2.95 -6.44
CA SER A 24 2.40 4.04 -6.63
C SER A 24 1.03 3.77 -5.98
N GLY A 25 1.03 3.11 -4.82
CA GLY A 25 -0.18 2.88 -4.03
C GLY A 25 -0.35 3.97 -2.97
N PRO A 26 -1.56 4.55 -2.81
CA PRO A 26 -1.81 5.47 -1.71
C PRO A 26 -1.71 4.73 -0.38
N ALA A 27 -1.12 5.38 0.62
CA ALA A 27 -0.98 4.83 1.97
C ALA A 27 -1.92 5.50 3.00
N SER A 28 -2.70 6.49 2.58
CA SER A 28 -3.59 7.26 3.46
C SER A 28 -4.99 7.34 2.86
N LEU A 29 -5.99 6.83 3.59
CA LEU A 29 -7.40 6.90 3.19
C LEU A 29 -8.08 8.22 3.59
N ARG A 30 -7.50 8.98 4.53
CA ARG A 30 -8.08 10.22 5.06
C ARG A 30 -7.49 11.49 4.45
N ARG A 31 -6.33 11.39 3.81
CA ARG A 31 -5.71 12.53 3.12
C ARG A 31 -6.59 13.02 1.97
N ASP A 32 -6.42 14.29 1.63
CA ASP A 32 -7.04 14.92 0.46
C ASP A 32 -8.56 14.74 0.41
N PHE A 33 -9.22 14.98 1.55
CA PHE A 33 -10.66 14.77 1.72
C PHE A 33 -11.13 13.33 1.40
N GLY A 34 -10.23 12.36 1.59
CA GLY A 34 -10.42 10.93 1.35
C GLY A 34 -10.72 10.58 -0.10
N LEU A 35 -9.99 11.21 -1.02
CA LEU A 35 -10.10 10.93 -2.46
C LEU A 35 -10.01 9.42 -2.76
N VAL A 36 -9.15 8.67 -2.06
CA VAL A 36 -9.02 7.21 -2.22
C VAL A 36 -10.30 6.47 -1.83
N VAL A 37 -10.98 6.92 -0.77
CA VAL A 37 -12.25 6.34 -0.32
C VAL A 37 -13.36 6.65 -1.32
N HIS A 38 -13.42 7.89 -1.81
CA HIS A 38 -14.37 8.29 -2.86
C HIS A 38 -14.19 7.45 -4.12
N TRP A 39 -12.95 7.26 -4.57
CA TRP A 39 -12.64 6.42 -5.73
C TRP A 39 -13.06 4.98 -5.54
N ALA A 40 -12.68 4.36 -4.41
CA ALA A 40 -13.04 2.97 -4.12
C ALA A 40 -14.56 2.78 -4.09
N ASN A 41 -15.30 3.73 -3.52
CA ASN A 41 -16.75 3.68 -3.50
C ASN A 41 -17.36 3.88 -4.89
N LEU A 42 -16.86 4.83 -5.69
CA LEU A 42 -17.39 5.11 -7.02
C LEU A 42 -17.13 3.95 -7.98
N SER A 43 -15.90 3.44 -8.03
CA SER A 43 -15.54 2.33 -8.90
C SER A 43 -16.36 1.10 -8.55
N SER A 44 -16.48 0.77 -7.25
CA SER A 44 -17.24 -0.40 -6.83
C SER A 44 -18.75 -0.25 -7.04
N ALA A 45 -19.32 0.94 -6.83
CA ALA A 45 -20.74 1.17 -7.06
C ALA A 45 -21.11 1.06 -8.54
N VAL A 46 -20.24 1.55 -9.44
CA VAL A 46 -20.50 1.59 -10.88
C VAL A 46 -20.14 0.27 -11.57
N LEU A 47 -19.05 -0.37 -11.17
CA LEU A 47 -18.45 -1.47 -11.93
C LEU A 47 -18.68 -2.85 -11.31
N ASP A 48 -18.75 -2.96 -9.97
CA ASP A 48 -18.51 -4.25 -9.31
C ASP A 48 -19.63 -4.72 -8.37
N LEU A 49 -20.36 -3.80 -7.73
CA LEU A 49 -21.25 -4.11 -6.60
C LEU A 49 -22.71 -3.69 -6.81
N GLY A 50 -23.12 -3.39 -8.04
CA GLY A 50 -24.52 -3.05 -8.36
C GLY A 50 -25.07 -1.88 -7.52
N GLY A 51 -24.25 -0.84 -7.29
CA GLY A 51 -24.57 0.29 -6.41
C GLY A 51 -24.01 0.20 -4.99
N GLY A 52 -23.42 -0.94 -4.59
CA GLY A 52 -22.74 -1.09 -3.30
C GLY A 52 -21.42 -0.31 -3.18
N THR A 53 -21.03 0.04 -1.95
CA THR A 53 -19.80 0.81 -1.66
C THR A 53 -18.88 0.05 -0.73
N VAL A 54 -17.56 0.20 -0.88
CA VAL A 54 -16.55 -0.51 -0.06
C VAL A 54 -16.52 0.04 1.36
N TYR A 55 -16.62 1.36 1.51
CA TYR A 55 -16.48 2.07 2.77
C TYR A 55 -17.78 2.76 3.23
N GLY A 56 -18.91 2.51 2.58
CA GLY A 56 -20.20 3.15 2.93
C GLY A 56 -20.41 4.52 2.28
N ALA A 57 -21.66 4.91 2.08
CA ALA A 57 -22.08 6.22 1.57
C ALA A 57 -23.51 6.58 2.07
N PRO A 58 -23.86 7.87 2.27
CA PRO A 58 -23.00 9.05 2.12
C PRO A 58 -22.03 9.25 3.29
N LEU A 59 -22.33 8.65 4.45
CA LEU A 59 -21.44 8.61 5.60
C LEU A 59 -20.57 7.34 5.51
N TRP A 60 -19.24 7.50 5.59
CA TRP A 60 -18.34 6.35 5.57
C TRP A 60 -18.39 5.58 6.89
N ASP A 61 -18.26 4.26 6.79
CA ASP A 61 -17.93 3.37 7.88
C ASP A 61 -16.51 3.72 8.38
N GLN A 62 -16.45 4.62 9.37
CA GLN A 62 -15.20 5.15 9.91
C GLN A 62 -14.32 4.05 10.52
N ALA A 63 -14.95 3.02 11.12
CA ALA A 63 -14.23 1.90 11.70
C ALA A 63 -13.51 1.11 10.60
N ARG A 64 -14.19 0.85 9.47
CA ARG A 64 -13.58 0.20 8.31
C ARG A 64 -12.50 1.05 7.66
N VAL A 65 -12.73 2.35 7.51
CA VAL A 65 -11.71 3.28 6.99
C VAL A 65 -10.46 3.22 7.86
N SER A 66 -10.57 3.35 9.19
CA SER A 66 -9.43 3.26 10.09
C SER A 66 -8.75 1.89 10.08
N ALA A 67 -9.51 0.80 10.01
CA ALA A 67 -8.95 -0.55 9.97
C ALA A 67 -8.14 -0.81 8.70
N ASP A 68 -8.56 -0.22 7.57
CA ASP A 68 -7.95 -0.42 6.26
C ASP A 68 -6.93 0.69 5.90
N ASN A 69 -6.71 1.69 6.76
CA ASN A 69 -5.82 2.83 6.48
C ASN A 69 -4.37 2.57 6.95
N PRO A 70 -3.38 2.38 6.05
CA PRO A 70 -2.00 2.07 6.42
C PRO A 70 -1.37 3.04 7.42
N VAL A 71 -1.57 4.35 7.26
CA VAL A 71 -1.01 5.38 8.16
C VAL A 71 -1.57 5.33 9.59
N GLU A 72 -2.70 4.67 9.82
CA GLU A 72 -3.30 4.45 11.14
C GLU A 72 -2.94 3.08 11.73
N ARG A 73 -2.24 2.22 10.97
CA ARG A 73 -1.93 0.84 11.34
C ARG A 73 -0.44 0.56 11.46
N ILE A 74 0.36 1.60 11.73
CA ILE A 74 1.84 1.58 11.74
C ILE A 74 2.46 0.39 12.47
N ASP A 75 2.01 0.07 13.68
CA ASP A 75 2.58 -1.05 14.45
C ASP A 75 2.38 -2.42 13.81
N SER A 76 1.39 -2.56 12.93
CA SER A 76 1.13 -3.80 12.19
C SER A 76 2.23 -4.11 11.15
N TYR A 77 3.10 -3.14 10.85
CA TYR A 77 4.22 -3.27 9.91
C TYR A 77 5.55 -3.66 10.56
N ARG A 78 5.57 -3.95 11.87
CA ARG A 78 6.77 -4.47 12.53
C ARG A 78 7.17 -5.83 11.95
N ASN A 79 8.48 -6.11 11.99
CA ASN A 79 9.10 -7.39 11.60
C ASN A 79 8.92 -7.82 10.14
N LYS A 80 8.44 -6.95 9.25
CA LYS A 80 8.31 -7.21 7.82
C LYS A 80 9.09 -6.20 6.99
N ARG A 81 9.51 -6.60 5.80
CA ARG A 81 10.14 -5.69 4.84
C ARG A 81 9.05 -4.79 4.24
N ILE A 82 9.32 -3.49 4.17
CA ILE A 82 8.44 -2.50 3.54
C ILE A 82 9.21 -1.82 2.41
N PHE A 83 8.65 -1.84 1.20
CA PHE A 83 9.23 -1.20 0.02
C PHE A 83 8.21 -0.28 -0.65
N LEU A 84 8.58 0.98 -0.83
CA LEU A 84 7.70 2.03 -1.35
C LEU A 84 8.32 2.63 -2.61
N VAL A 85 7.53 2.76 -3.67
CA VAL A 85 7.92 3.46 -4.89
C VAL A 85 6.81 4.43 -5.25
N ALA A 86 7.16 5.68 -5.55
CA ALA A 86 6.24 6.67 -6.09
C ALA A 86 6.90 7.50 -7.20
N GLY A 87 6.09 7.88 -8.20
CA GLY A 87 6.49 8.87 -9.20
C GLY A 87 6.55 10.28 -8.62
N THR A 88 7.41 11.14 -9.15
CA THR A 88 7.54 12.56 -8.73
C THR A 88 6.98 13.56 -9.73
N SER A 89 6.59 13.13 -10.93
CA SER A 89 6.16 14.03 -12.00
C SER A 89 4.85 13.52 -12.61
N PRO A 90 3.71 14.18 -12.38
CA PRO A 90 2.43 13.72 -12.89
C PRO A 90 2.39 13.75 -14.43
N ASP A 91 1.76 12.74 -15.03
CA ASP A 91 1.43 12.74 -16.47
C ASP A 91 0.25 13.70 -16.75
N PRO A 92 0.41 14.69 -17.65
CA PRO A 92 -0.64 15.66 -17.96
C PRO A 92 -1.80 15.11 -18.83
N ALA A 93 -1.72 13.90 -19.39
CA ALA A 93 -2.71 13.40 -20.35
C ALA A 93 -4.05 12.95 -19.72
N ASN A 94 -4.13 12.80 -18.40
CA ASN A 94 -5.35 12.45 -17.68
C ASN A 94 -5.49 13.28 -16.40
N TRP A 95 -6.46 14.18 -16.35
CA TRP A 95 -6.72 15.03 -15.17
C TRP A 95 -6.99 14.21 -13.89
N PHE A 96 -7.56 13.01 -14.04
CA PHE A 96 -7.78 12.08 -12.93
C PHE A 96 -6.50 11.37 -12.45
N ASP A 97 -5.45 11.26 -13.27
CA ASP A 97 -4.14 10.72 -12.87
C ASP A 97 -3.25 11.80 -12.22
N SER A 98 -3.40 13.06 -12.62
CA SER A 98 -2.58 14.18 -12.13
C SER A 98 -2.93 14.63 -10.69
N VAL A 99 -4.20 14.50 -10.28
CA VAL A 99 -4.60 14.68 -8.86
C VAL A 99 -4.18 13.48 -8.01
N ASN A 100 -4.06 12.30 -8.62
CA ASN A 100 -3.76 11.04 -7.93
C ASN A 100 -2.28 10.96 -7.53
N GLU A 101 -1.35 11.44 -8.36
CA GLU A 101 0.07 11.12 -8.14
C GLU A 101 0.77 12.02 -7.10
N THR A 102 0.51 13.33 -7.09
CA THR A 102 0.99 14.21 -6.01
C THR A 102 0.45 13.75 -4.65
N GLN A 103 -0.77 13.25 -4.64
CA GLN A 103 -1.45 12.80 -3.44
C GLN A 103 -0.97 11.43 -2.95
N VAL A 104 -0.75 10.50 -3.87
CA VAL A 104 -0.11 9.21 -3.60
C VAL A 104 1.29 9.44 -3.04
N LEU A 105 2.08 10.33 -3.66
CA LEU A 105 3.42 10.68 -3.20
C LEU A 105 3.36 11.26 -1.79
N ALA A 106 2.51 12.24 -1.54
CA ALA A 106 2.37 12.84 -0.22
C ALA A 106 1.85 11.84 0.84
N GLY A 107 0.95 10.94 0.47
CA GLY A 107 0.50 9.86 1.35
C GLY A 107 1.59 8.83 1.65
N GLN A 108 2.44 8.47 0.68
CA GLN A 108 3.60 7.62 0.92
C GLN A 108 4.67 8.33 1.77
N ARG A 109 4.87 9.63 1.58
CA ARG A 109 5.75 10.46 2.43
C ARG A 109 5.24 10.50 3.87
N GLU A 110 3.94 10.68 4.09
CA GLU A 110 3.35 10.58 5.43
C GLU A 110 3.59 9.20 6.05
N PHE A 111 3.35 8.13 5.28
CA PHE A 111 3.52 6.77 5.76
C PHE A 111 4.98 6.46 6.12
N ARG A 112 5.95 6.82 5.27
CA ARG A 112 7.38 6.61 5.56
C ARG A 112 7.82 7.38 6.80
N GLU A 113 7.34 8.61 6.98
CA GLU A 113 7.66 9.42 8.16
C GLU A 113 7.15 8.74 9.44
N ARG A 114 5.91 8.25 9.43
CA ARG A 114 5.35 7.51 10.56
C ARG A 114 6.10 6.20 10.84
N LEU A 115 6.55 5.48 9.79
CA LEU A 115 7.39 4.30 9.95
C LEU A 115 8.73 4.65 10.59
N SER A 116 9.41 5.71 10.11
CA SER A 116 10.65 6.23 10.71
C SER A 116 10.46 6.56 12.19
N ASN A 117 9.40 7.31 12.53
CA ASN A 117 9.11 7.72 13.90
C ASN A 117 8.82 6.52 14.83
N ALA A 118 8.27 5.44 14.28
CA ALA A 118 8.03 4.19 15.02
C ALA A 118 9.23 3.23 15.07
N GLY A 119 10.36 3.61 14.45
CA GLY A 119 11.57 2.78 14.35
C GLY A 119 11.40 1.56 13.45
N ILE A 120 10.50 1.61 12.46
CA ILE A 120 10.23 0.49 11.55
C ILE A 120 11.09 0.64 10.28
N PRO A 121 12.00 -0.30 9.98
CA PRO A 121 12.81 -0.27 8.78
C PRO A 121 11.96 -0.32 7.51
N HIS A 122 12.29 0.54 6.55
CA HIS A 122 11.63 0.59 5.25
C HIS A 122 12.59 1.14 4.19
N GLU A 123 12.25 0.87 2.94
CA GLU A 123 12.94 1.39 1.77
C GLU A 123 11.94 2.21 0.94
N SER A 124 12.34 3.41 0.53
CA SER A 124 11.46 4.30 -0.25
C SER A 124 12.20 4.94 -1.42
N HIS A 125 11.61 4.84 -2.61
CA HIS A 125 12.13 5.40 -3.85
C HIS A 125 11.14 6.40 -4.45
N GLU A 126 11.60 7.63 -4.63
CA GLU A 126 10.88 8.65 -5.38
C GLU A 126 11.57 8.79 -6.74
N VAL A 127 10.88 8.43 -7.82
CA VAL A 127 11.49 8.31 -9.15
C VAL A 127 10.84 9.29 -10.14
N PRO A 128 11.61 10.00 -10.99
CA PRO A 128 11.04 10.91 -12.00
C PRO A 128 9.98 10.27 -12.89
N GLY A 129 9.00 11.06 -13.34
CA GLY A 129 7.89 10.59 -14.18
C GLY A 129 6.68 10.12 -13.38
N GLY A 130 5.65 9.67 -14.10
CA GLY A 130 4.33 9.39 -13.54
C GLY A 130 4.05 7.92 -13.21
N HIS A 131 2.78 7.51 -13.35
CA HIS A 131 2.29 6.16 -13.04
C HIS A 131 2.65 5.13 -14.11
N VAL A 132 3.94 4.82 -14.23
CA VAL A 132 4.47 3.84 -15.18
C VAL A 132 5.06 2.63 -14.48
N PHE A 133 5.07 1.48 -15.16
CA PHE A 133 5.84 0.33 -14.69
C PHE A 133 7.34 0.63 -14.79
N ARG A 134 8.08 0.36 -13.70
CA ARG A 134 9.51 0.67 -13.57
C ARG A 134 10.30 -0.63 -13.39
N PRO A 135 10.84 -1.23 -14.46
CA PRO A 135 11.50 -2.54 -14.40
C PRO A 135 12.63 -2.62 -13.38
N ASP A 136 13.43 -1.56 -13.25
CA ASP A 136 14.58 -1.55 -12.34
C ASP A 136 14.14 -1.52 -10.88
N MET A 137 13.10 -0.76 -10.56
CA MET A 137 12.51 -0.76 -9.22
C MET A 137 11.85 -2.10 -8.89
N PHE A 138 11.24 -2.75 -9.89
CA PHE A 138 10.68 -4.08 -9.71
C PHE A 138 11.77 -5.13 -9.45
N ARG A 139 12.93 -5.06 -10.10
CA ARG A 139 14.07 -5.95 -9.83
C ARG A 139 14.59 -5.79 -8.40
N LEU A 140 14.81 -4.56 -7.94
CA LEU A 140 15.22 -4.29 -6.55
C LEU A 140 14.21 -4.83 -5.54
N ASP A 141 12.92 -4.65 -5.83
CA ASP A 141 11.85 -5.18 -5.00
C ASP A 141 11.87 -6.71 -4.94
N LEU A 142 12.01 -7.36 -6.11
CA LEU A 142 12.06 -8.81 -6.23
C LEU A 142 13.22 -9.40 -5.45
N ASP A 143 14.41 -8.83 -5.58
CA ASP A 143 15.60 -9.26 -4.84
C ASP A 143 15.38 -9.12 -3.33
N GLY A 144 14.80 -8.00 -2.88
CA GLY A 144 14.47 -7.76 -1.48
C GLY A 144 13.39 -8.71 -0.93
N ILE A 145 12.41 -9.09 -1.75
CA ILE A 145 11.41 -10.11 -1.40
C ILE A 145 12.10 -11.47 -1.22
N VAL A 146 12.89 -11.91 -2.21
CA VAL A 146 13.59 -13.19 -2.18
C VAL A 146 14.52 -13.29 -0.96
N ALA A 147 15.24 -12.21 -0.62
CA ALA A 147 16.11 -12.16 0.55
C ALA A 147 15.36 -12.32 1.89
N ARG A 148 14.06 -11.99 1.94
CA ARG A 148 13.25 -12.04 3.17
C ARG A 148 12.45 -13.34 3.30
N LEU A 149 12.17 -14.01 2.19
CA LEU A 149 11.46 -15.28 2.17
C LEU A 149 12.38 -16.43 2.63
N ARG A 150 11.82 -17.35 3.39
CA ARG A 150 12.48 -18.62 3.73
C ARG A 150 11.94 -19.70 2.79
N PRO A 151 12.77 -20.68 2.38
CA PRO A 151 12.29 -21.84 1.65
C PRO A 151 11.17 -22.54 2.42
N ALA A 152 10.03 -22.77 1.77
CA ALA A 152 8.88 -23.44 2.39
C ALA A 152 9.21 -24.87 2.88
N SER A 153 10.19 -25.52 2.26
CA SER A 153 10.65 -26.86 2.62
C SER A 153 11.32 -26.97 3.99
N ILE A 154 11.85 -25.87 4.54
CA ILE A 154 12.57 -25.88 5.82
C ILE A 154 11.59 -25.91 7.02
N GLY A 155 10.40 -25.32 6.88
CA GLY A 155 9.37 -25.34 7.94
C GLY A 155 8.74 -26.72 8.14
N ALA A 156 8.48 -27.44 7.03
CA ALA A 156 7.84 -28.76 7.06
C ALA A 156 8.74 -29.88 7.63
N ALA A 157 10.06 -29.67 7.68
CA ALA A 157 11.00 -30.61 8.29
C ALA A 157 11.12 -30.39 9.81
N ALA A 158 10.98 -29.15 10.28
CA ALA A 158 11.01 -28.82 11.70
C ALA A 158 9.75 -29.29 12.45
N GLU A 159 8.55 -29.15 11.84
CA GLU A 159 7.29 -29.65 12.43
C GLU A 159 7.16 -31.18 12.45
N ARG A 160 8.04 -31.92 11.76
CA ARG A 160 8.06 -33.40 11.77
C ARG A 160 9.09 -34.00 12.73
N ALA A 161 9.86 -33.15 13.40
CA ALA A 161 10.90 -33.57 14.34
C ALA A 161 10.47 -33.47 15.82
N ASP A 162 9.25 -32.97 16.08
CA ASP A 162 8.59 -32.89 17.39
C ASP A 162 7.44 -33.92 17.47
#